data_AF-A0A816TLZ4-F1
#
_entry.id   AF-A0A816TLZ4-F1
#
_cell.length_a   1.000
_cell.length_b   1.000
_cell.length_c   1.000
_cell.angle_alpha   90.00
_cell.angle_beta   90.00
_cell.angle_gamma   90.00
#
_symmetry.space_group_name_H-M   'P 1'
#
loop_
_entity.id
_entity.type
_entity.pdbx_description
1 polymer ?
#
loop_
_entity_poly.entity_id
_entity_poly.type
_entity_poly.pdbx_seq_one_letter_code
_entity_poly.pdbx_strand_id
1 'polypeptide(L)'
;VARIVSSEIPDADQNPQLYEMVKSHMIHGPCGVPNKNSSCMEDGKCTEEFPKEFRNETAPNKDGYRRYRRRDNGVIAKVGKYEVDNRLVVPYNPHLLMKYDAHINVEVCATVKSIKYLFTYVYKGRRCANIKLELPVKDGTTFAKLWNWMKLKPISTLHMSVHQKPEAVWRLFEFPLHDKSHSIIRLAIHLPNMKPVYFAEGNELEALD
;
A
#
# COMPACT_ATOMS: atom_id res chain seq x y z
N VAL A 1 8.57 9.97 23.28
CA VAL A 1 7.69 9.19 22.37
C VAL A 1 6.22 9.23 22.77
N ALA A 2 5.87 8.89 24.02
CA ALA A 2 4.46 8.90 24.49
C ALA A 2 3.75 10.27 24.42
N ARG A 3 4.51 11.37 24.36
CA ARG A 3 3.97 12.73 24.13
C ARG A 3 3.56 13.00 22.67
N ILE A 4 4.01 12.19 21.72
CA ILE A 4 3.84 12.42 20.27
C ILE A 4 2.87 11.42 19.65
N VAL A 5 2.90 10.16 20.11
CA VAL A 5 2.02 9.10 19.59
C VAL A 5 1.19 8.53 20.73
N SER A 6 -0.11 8.46 20.51
CA SER A 6 -1.10 7.82 21.38
C SER A 6 -1.68 6.59 20.71
N SER A 7 -2.10 5.62 21.50
CA SER A 7 -2.94 4.49 21.06
C SER A 7 -4.03 4.21 22.10
N GLU A 8 -4.55 5.29 22.67
CA GLU A 8 -5.59 5.28 23.71
C GLU A 8 -6.79 6.10 23.21
N ILE A 9 -7.99 5.68 23.58
CA ILE A 9 -9.22 6.44 23.34
C ILE A 9 -9.19 7.67 24.27
N PRO A 10 -9.32 8.90 23.74
CA PRO A 10 -9.41 10.11 24.55
C PRO A 10 -10.61 10.09 25.47
N ASP A 11 -10.55 10.90 26.52
CA ASP A 11 -11.71 11.18 27.37
C ASP A 11 -12.73 12.03 26.59
N ALA A 12 -13.98 11.56 26.52
CA ALA A 12 -15.04 12.20 25.75
C ALA A 12 -15.49 13.55 26.33
N ASP A 13 -15.33 13.76 27.64
CA ASP A 13 -15.71 15.00 28.31
C ASP A 13 -14.60 16.04 28.19
N GLN A 14 -13.33 15.62 28.27
CA GLN A 14 -12.18 16.52 28.17
C GLN A 14 -11.84 16.90 26.73
N ASN A 15 -12.00 15.98 25.77
CA ASN A 15 -11.69 16.24 24.36
C ASN A 15 -12.68 15.51 23.42
N PRO A 16 -13.93 15.99 23.35
CA PRO A 16 -15.00 15.34 22.56
C PRO A 16 -14.66 15.25 21.07
N GLN A 17 -14.00 16.28 20.53
CA GLN A 17 -13.62 16.30 19.12
C GLN A 17 -12.58 15.21 18.81
N LEU A 18 -11.51 15.12 19.59
CA LEU A 18 -10.50 14.08 19.37
C LEU A 18 -11.07 12.69 19.62
N TYR A 19 -11.96 12.54 20.61
CA TYR A 19 -12.66 11.28 20.88
C TYR A 19 -13.42 10.78 19.65
N GLU A 20 -14.28 11.62 19.05
CA GLU A 20 -15.04 11.23 17.85
C GLU A 20 -14.13 10.96 16.64
N MET A 21 -13.03 11.70 16.47
CA MET A 21 -12.06 11.45 15.41
C MET A 21 -11.33 10.12 15.60
N VAL A 22 -10.91 9.80 16.82
CA VAL A 22 -10.25 8.51 17.13
C VAL A 22 -11.20 7.36 16.91
N LYS A 23 -12.45 7.50 17.37
CA LYS A 23 -13.51 6.51 17.19
C LYS A 23 -13.84 6.26 15.71
N SER A 24 -13.82 7.31 14.89
CA SER A 24 -14.16 7.21 13.46
C SER A 24 -13.00 6.71 12.60
N HIS A 25 -11.78 7.16 12.89
CA HIS A 25 -10.63 6.98 11.99
C HIS A 25 -9.53 6.09 12.54
N MET A 26 -9.45 5.88 13.85
CA MET A 26 -8.30 5.22 14.48
C MET A 26 -8.68 3.93 15.20
N ILE A 27 -9.90 3.43 15.04
CA ILE A 27 -10.27 2.11 15.55
C ILE A 27 -10.02 1.08 14.46
N HIS A 28 -9.15 0.11 14.74
CA HIS A 28 -9.04 -1.09 13.91
C HIS A 28 -10.39 -1.79 13.96
N GLY A 29 -11.00 -1.95 12.78
CA GLY A 29 -12.36 -2.44 12.63
C GLY A 29 -12.59 -3.78 13.32
N PRO A 30 -13.87 -4.18 13.50
CA PRO A 30 -14.17 -5.46 14.12
C PRO A 30 -13.45 -6.55 13.32
N CYS A 31 -12.55 -7.28 13.97
CA CYS A 31 -11.80 -8.40 13.40
C CYS A 31 -11.67 -9.49 14.45
N GLY A 32 -11.36 -10.71 14.04
CA GLY A 32 -11.26 -11.85 14.93
C GLY A 32 -12.63 -12.49 15.14
N VAL A 33 -12.94 -12.86 16.40
CA VAL A 33 -14.23 -13.46 16.75
C VAL A 33 -15.42 -12.58 16.35
N PRO A 34 -15.41 -11.24 16.56
CA PRO A 34 -16.51 -10.37 16.15
C PRO A 34 -16.77 -10.32 14.65
N ASN A 35 -15.74 -10.51 13.81
CA ASN A 35 -15.90 -10.54 12.35
C ASN A 35 -14.72 -11.28 11.69
N LYS A 36 -14.96 -12.52 11.28
CA LYS A 36 -13.97 -13.37 10.61
C LYS A 36 -13.76 -13.00 9.14
N ASN A 37 -14.68 -12.23 8.54
CA ASN A 37 -14.65 -11.86 7.12
C ASN A 37 -13.92 -10.53 6.87
N SER A 38 -13.34 -9.93 7.91
CA SER A 38 -12.56 -8.70 7.75
C SER A 38 -11.32 -8.96 6.88
N SER A 39 -10.95 -7.99 6.05
CA SER A 39 -9.83 -8.11 5.10
C SER A 39 -8.46 -8.34 5.75
N CYS A 40 -8.34 -8.01 7.04
CA CYS A 40 -7.16 -8.27 7.85
C CYS A 40 -7.11 -9.68 8.44
N MET A 41 -8.11 -10.53 8.21
CA MET A 41 -8.15 -11.88 8.76
C MET A 41 -7.50 -12.89 7.81
N GLU A 42 -6.52 -13.63 8.33
CA GLU A 42 -5.83 -14.72 7.64
C GLU A 42 -5.62 -15.86 8.65
N ASP A 43 -5.96 -17.10 8.26
CA ASP A 43 -5.90 -18.29 9.13
C ASP A 43 -6.55 -18.11 10.52
N GLY A 44 -7.65 -17.37 10.56
CA GLY A 44 -8.39 -17.09 11.80
C GLY A 44 -7.72 -16.09 12.75
N LYS A 45 -6.62 -15.45 12.34
CA LYS A 45 -5.93 -14.40 13.10
C LYS A 45 -5.93 -13.09 12.33
N CYS A 46 -5.90 -11.98 13.06
CA CYS A 46 -5.67 -10.68 12.44
C CYS A 46 -4.19 -10.58 12.04
N THR A 47 -3.91 -10.28 10.78
CA THR A 47 -2.55 -10.09 10.23
C THR A 47 -1.82 -8.94 10.89
N GLU A 48 -2.58 -7.94 11.38
CA GLU A 48 -2.07 -6.79 12.15
C GLU A 48 -2.02 -7.07 13.67
N GLU A 49 -2.34 -8.30 14.09
CA GLU A 49 -2.32 -8.80 15.48
C GLU A 49 -3.22 -8.02 16.45
N PHE A 50 -4.38 -7.58 15.99
CA PHE A 50 -5.41 -7.03 16.85
C PHE A 50 -6.30 -8.12 17.47
N PRO A 51 -6.77 -7.95 18.72
CA PRO A 51 -6.50 -6.84 19.64
C PRO A 51 -5.07 -6.89 20.23
N LYS A 52 -4.42 -5.73 20.38
CA LYS A 52 -3.08 -5.63 20.98
C LYS A 52 -3.12 -5.78 22.50
N GLU A 53 -2.00 -6.16 23.12
CA GLU A 53 -1.89 -6.23 24.58
C GLU A 53 -1.95 -4.84 25.24
N PHE A 54 -2.53 -4.76 26.44
CA PHE A 54 -2.40 -3.58 27.29
C PHE A 54 -0.95 -3.41 27.78
N ARG A 55 -0.50 -2.16 27.84
CA ARG A 55 0.84 -1.76 28.25
C ARG A 55 0.81 -0.39 28.91
N ASN A 56 1.49 -0.26 30.04
CA ASN A 56 1.61 1.02 30.75
C ASN A 56 2.63 1.98 30.12
N GLU A 57 3.53 1.47 29.27
CA GLU A 57 4.59 2.28 28.66
C GLU A 57 4.90 1.85 27.22
N THR A 58 5.46 2.78 26.44
CA THR A 58 5.93 2.51 25.08
C THR A 58 7.35 1.94 25.13
N ALA A 59 7.51 0.69 24.70
CA ALA A 59 8.77 -0.04 24.76
C ALA A 59 9.29 -0.44 23.37
N PRO A 60 10.62 -0.58 23.18
CA PRO A 60 11.17 -1.18 21.95
C PRO A 60 10.79 -2.67 21.85
N ASN A 61 10.53 -3.15 20.63
CA ASN A 61 10.37 -4.58 20.35
C ASN A 61 11.65 -5.15 19.70
N LYS A 62 11.87 -6.47 19.80
CA LYS A 62 12.98 -7.20 19.15
C LYS A 62 12.94 -7.07 17.61
N ASP A 63 11.75 -6.86 17.06
CA ASP A 63 11.52 -6.76 15.61
C ASP A 63 11.84 -5.38 15.04
N GLY A 64 12.19 -4.40 15.89
CA GLY A 64 12.57 -3.06 15.49
C GLY A 64 11.43 -2.04 15.49
N TYR A 65 10.18 -2.49 15.60
CA TYR A 65 9.01 -1.64 15.82
C TYR A 65 8.81 -1.35 17.32
N ARG A 66 8.11 -0.27 17.65
CA ARG A 66 7.76 0.02 19.06
C ARG A 66 6.42 -0.61 19.43
N ARG A 67 6.34 -1.16 20.64
CA ARG A 67 5.06 -1.52 21.26
C ARG A 67 4.57 -0.30 22.02
N TYR A 68 3.50 0.31 21.54
CA TYR A 68 2.94 1.53 22.11
C TYR A 68 2.22 1.27 23.43
N ARG A 69 2.23 2.30 24.29
CA ARG A 69 1.43 2.34 25.51
C ARG A 69 -0.06 2.25 25.18
N ARG A 70 -0.75 1.33 25.85
CA ARG A 70 -2.20 1.09 25.78
C ARG A 70 -2.67 0.77 27.20
N ARG A 71 -3.00 1.78 28.01
CA ARG A 71 -3.42 1.51 29.39
C ARG A 71 -4.80 0.86 29.42
N ASP A 72 -4.98 -0.04 30.38
CA ASP A 72 -6.32 -0.50 30.75
C ASP A 72 -6.91 0.50 31.73
N ASN A 73 -7.61 1.49 31.20
CA ASN A 73 -8.24 2.57 31.97
C ASN A 73 -9.77 2.40 32.06
N GLY A 74 -10.30 1.23 31.67
CA GLY A 74 -11.74 0.96 31.64
C GLY A 74 -12.54 1.76 30.59
N VAL A 75 -11.88 2.54 29.72
CA VAL A 75 -12.56 3.29 28.67
C VAL A 75 -13.02 2.35 27.57
N ILE A 76 -14.34 2.37 27.32
CA ILE A 76 -14.99 1.61 26.26
C ILE A 76 -15.73 2.60 25.35
N ALA A 77 -15.43 2.56 24.06
CA ALA A 77 -16.17 3.30 23.04
C ALA A 77 -17.06 2.37 22.23
N LYS A 78 -18.20 2.88 21.75
CA LYS A 78 -19.11 2.13 20.88
C LYS A 78 -18.90 2.50 19.43
N VAL A 79 -18.40 1.56 18.61
CA VAL A 79 -18.23 1.72 17.16
C VAL A 79 -19.27 0.86 16.45
N GLY A 80 -20.35 1.50 15.99
CA GLY A 80 -21.51 0.81 15.45
C GLY A 80 -22.19 -0.08 16.50
N LYS A 81 -22.17 -1.40 16.29
CA LYS A 81 -22.71 -2.40 17.22
C LYS A 81 -21.67 -3.01 18.16
N TYR A 82 -20.41 -2.61 18.05
CA TYR A 82 -19.31 -3.22 18.79
C TYR A 82 -18.78 -2.27 19.85
N GLU A 83 -18.39 -2.85 20.99
CA GLU A 83 -17.67 -2.17 22.05
C GLU A 83 -16.17 -2.39 21.83
N VAL A 84 -15.41 -1.31 21.89
CA VAL A 84 -13.97 -1.30 21.64
C VAL A 84 -13.24 -0.60 22.77
N ASP A 85 -12.07 -1.11 23.12
CA ASP A 85 -11.17 -0.53 24.11
C ASP A 85 -9.84 -0.12 23.45
N ASN A 86 -8.88 0.32 24.27
CA ASN A 86 -7.57 0.77 23.81
C ASN A 86 -6.76 -0.30 23.06
N ARG A 87 -7.14 -1.59 23.09
CA ARG A 87 -6.44 -2.66 22.38
C ARG A 87 -6.67 -2.61 20.88
N LEU A 88 -7.75 -1.98 20.44
CA LEU A 88 -8.15 -1.85 19.02
C LEU A 88 -7.71 -0.52 18.39
N VAL A 89 -7.16 0.42 19.17
CA VAL A 89 -6.77 1.73 18.65
C VAL A 89 -5.50 1.62 17.79
N VAL A 90 -5.51 2.12 16.56
CA VAL A 90 -4.33 2.26 15.72
C VAL A 90 -3.50 3.46 16.24
N PRO A 91 -2.16 3.35 16.38
CA PRO A 91 -1.34 4.45 16.87
C PRO A 91 -1.48 5.72 16.02
N TYR A 92 -1.72 6.86 16.69
CA TYR A 92 -2.00 8.14 16.04
C TYR A 92 -1.29 9.29 16.75
N ASN A 93 -1.15 10.41 16.04
CA ASN A 93 -0.76 11.69 16.62
C ASN A 93 -2.01 12.58 16.70
N PRO A 94 -2.41 13.08 17.88
CA PRO A 94 -3.61 13.90 18.03
C PRO A 94 -3.66 15.12 17.10
N HIS A 95 -2.53 15.80 16.92
CA HIS A 95 -2.45 17.00 16.08
C HIS A 95 -2.61 16.67 14.59
N LEU A 96 -1.97 15.60 14.10
CA LEU A 96 -2.13 15.17 12.70
C LEU A 96 -3.56 14.69 12.43
N LEU A 97 -4.14 13.92 13.35
CA LEU A 97 -5.51 13.44 13.21
C LEU A 97 -6.48 14.62 13.13
N MET A 98 -6.38 15.58 14.05
CA MET A 98 -7.20 16.80 14.04
C MET A 98 -7.01 17.67 12.81
N LYS A 99 -5.78 17.75 12.29
CA LYS A 99 -5.45 18.59 11.13
C LYS A 99 -5.99 18.04 9.82
N TYR A 100 -5.95 16.72 9.64
CA TYR A 100 -6.23 16.07 8.36
C TYR A 100 -7.54 15.29 8.30
N ASP A 101 -8.19 15.05 9.45
CA ASP A 101 -9.47 14.34 9.55
C ASP A 101 -9.52 13.04 8.73
N ALA A 102 -8.48 12.22 8.89
CA ALA A 102 -8.30 11.01 8.11
C ALA A 102 -7.62 9.91 8.95
N HIS A 103 -7.80 8.67 8.52
CA HIS A 103 -7.08 7.53 9.06
C HIS A 103 -5.57 7.65 8.76
N ILE A 104 -4.77 7.98 9.77
CA ILE A 104 -3.31 8.15 9.66
C ILE A 104 -2.62 7.26 10.69
N ASN A 105 -1.98 6.19 10.23
CA ASN A 105 -1.10 5.37 11.07
C ASN A 105 0.23 6.11 11.32
N VAL A 106 0.61 6.29 12.58
CA VAL A 106 1.85 6.98 12.96
C VAL A 106 2.80 6.01 13.66
N GLU A 107 3.96 5.79 13.03
CA GLU A 107 5.00 4.92 13.56
C GLU A 107 6.29 5.68 13.89
N VAL A 108 6.96 5.26 14.97
CA VAL A 108 8.21 5.86 15.45
C VAL A 108 9.35 4.95 15.06
N CYS A 109 10.02 5.32 13.98
CA CYS A 109 11.14 4.61 13.40
C CYS A 109 12.44 4.97 14.13
N ALA A 110 12.88 4.12 15.05
CA ALA A 110 14.11 4.35 15.83
C ALA A 110 15.18 3.26 15.62
N THR A 111 14.94 2.27 14.76
CA THR A 111 15.88 1.17 14.50
C THR A 111 16.28 1.10 13.02
N VAL A 112 17.42 0.47 12.75
CA VAL A 112 17.91 0.23 11.37
C VAL A 112 16.88 -0.56 10.54
N LYS A 113 16.13 -1.48 11.17
CA LYS A 113 15.02 -2.19 10.51
C LYS A 113 13.90 -1.24 10.08
N SER A 114 13.54 -0.26 10.93
CA SER A 114 12.55 0.76 10.58
C SER A 114 13.03 1.67 9.44
N ILE A 115 14.33 1.99 9.40
CA ILE A 115 14.92 2.74 8.29
C ILE A 115 14.83 1.91 7.00
N LYS A 116 15.25 0.64 7.01
CA LYS A 116 15.08 -0.27 5.86
C LYS A 116 13.64 -0.27 5.36
N TYR A 117 12.67 -0.33 6.27
CA TYR A 117 11.25 -0.27 5.92
C TYR A 117 10.85 1.05 5.24
N LEU A 118 11.34 2.20 5.75
CA LEU A 118 11.10 3.49 5.08
C LEU A 118 11.63 3.47 3.63
N PHE A 119 12.85 2.97 3.44
CA PHE A 119 13.44 2.82 2.10
C PHE A 119 12.61 1.87 1.23
N THR A 120 12.19 0.70 1.72
CA THR A 120 11.37 -0.20 0.89
C THR A 120 10.02 0.38 0.52
N TYR A 121 9.45 1.32 1.29
CA TYR A 121 8.21 2.01 0.97
C TYR A 121 8.41 3.16 -0.02
N VAL A 122 9.46 3.96 0.18
CA VAL A 122 9.85 5.04 -0.73
C VAL A 122 10.19 4.46 -2.11
N TYR A 123 10.94 3.35 -2.13
CA TYR A 123 11.43 2.72 -3.35
C TYR A 123 10.59 1.50 -3.77
N LYS A 124 9.40 1.27 -3.18
CA LYS A 124 8.51 0.17 -3.59
C LYS A 124 8.06 0.44 -5.01
N GLY A 125 8.56 -0.33 -5.98
CA GLY A 125 8.42 -0.08 -7.42
C GLY A 125 7.00 0.27 -7.85
N ARG A 126 6.87 0.91 -9.01
CA ARG A 126 5.58 1.36 -9.55
C ARG A 126 4.57 0.22 -9.55
N ARG A 127 3.36 0.50 -9.06
CA ARG A 127 2.22 -0.39 -9.29
C ARG A 127 1.62 0.00 -10.64
N CYS A 128 1.73 -0.90 -11.60
CA CYS A 128 1.12 -0.76 -12.91
C CYS A 128 -0.21 -1.52 -12.89
N ALA A 129 -1.30 -0.82 -13.23
CA ALA A 129 -2.55 -1.45 -13.58
C ALA A 129 -2.68 -1.45 -15.10
N ASN A 130 -2.90 -2.62 -15.68
CA ASN A 130 -3.20 -2.77 -17.10
C ASN A 130 -4.72 -2.79 -17.26
N ILE A 131 -5.29 -1.75 -17.86
CA ILE A 131 -6.72 -1.71 -18.19
C ILE A 131 -6.89 -2.15 -19.63
N LYS A 132 -7.66 -3.23 -19.86
CA LYS A 132 -8.07 -3.67 -21.20
C LYS A 132 -9.43 -3.04 -21.51
N LEU A 133 -9.48 -2.20 -22.55
CA LEU A 133 -10.73 -1.67 -23.07
C LEU A 133 -11.24 -2.60 -24.17
N GLU A 134 -12.37 -3.25 -23.94
CA GLU A 134 -13.09 -4.01 -24.96
C GLU A 134 -14.13 -3.08 -25.60
N LEU A 135 -13.90 -2.68 -26.85
CA LEU A 135 -14.89 -1.93 -27.61
C LEU A 135 -15.90 -2.90 -28.23
N PRO A 136 -17.22 -2.60 -28.21
CA PRO A 136 -18.21 -3.40 -28.89
C PRO A 136 -17.98 -3.30 -30.40
N VAL A 137 -17.75 -4.47 -31.03
CA VAL A 137 -17.47 -4.58 -32.47
C VAL A 137 -18.75 -4.32 -33.26
N LYS A 138 -18.76 -3.26 -34.07
CA LYS A 138 -19.64 -3.14 -35.24
C LYS A 138 -18.76 -3.08 -36.49
N ASP A 139 -18.91 -4.13 -37.30
CA ASP A 139 -18.44 -4.29 -38.68
C ASP A 139 -16.93 -4.48 -38.92
N GLY A 140 -16.62 -5.67 -39.44
CA GLY A 140 -15.28 -6.27 -39.57
C GLY A 140 -14.35 -5.68 -40.63
N THR A 141 -14.61 -4.48 -41.15
CA THR A 141 -13.76 -3.87 -42.19
C THR A 141 -12.85 -2.77 -41.66
N THR A 142 -13.20 -2.14 -40.53
CA THR A 142 -12.36 -1.09 -39.90
C THR A 142 -11.28 -1.69 -38.99
N PHE A 143 -11.50 -2.91 -38.49
CA PHE A 143 -10.62 -3.57 -37.52
C PHE A 143 -9.25 -3.94 -38.11
N ALA A 144 -9.17 -4.39 -39.37
CA ALA A 144 -7.90 -4.78 -39.97
C ALA A 144 -6.93 -3.58 -40.15
N LYS A 145 -7.45 -2.39 -40.49
CA LYS A 145 -6.64 -1.18 -40.62
C LYS A 145 -6.26 -0.57 -39.27
N LEU A 146 -7.17 -0.56 -38.29
CA LEU A 146 -6.86 -0.10 -36.93
C LEU A 146 -5.90 -1.04 -36.21
N TRP A 147 -6.08 -2.36 -36.35
CA TRP A 147 -5.23 -3.38 -35.73
C TRP A 147 -3.79 -3.34 -36.25
N ASN A 148 -3.60 -3.10 -37.55
CA ASN A 148 -2.27 -2.97 -38.13
C ASN A 148 -1.57 -1.66 -37.70
N TRP A 149 -2.34 -0.58 -37.51
CA TRP A 149 -1.83 0.68 -36.95
C TRP A 149 -1.52 0.58 -35.44
N MET A 150 -2.31 -0.20 -34.69
CA MET A 150 -2.15 -0.44 -33.24
C MET A 150 -1.10 -1.49 -32.87
N LYS A 151 -0.66 -2.36 -33.79
CA LYS A 151 0.52 -3.23 -33.55
C LYS A 151 1.83 -2.44 -33.52
N LEU A 152 1.88 -1.26 -34.16
CA LEU A 152 3.08 -0.42 -34.25
C LEU A 152 3.25 0.55 -33.06
N LYS A 153 2.24 0.68 -32.19
CA LYS A 153 2.36 1.42 -30.92
C LYS A 153 1.62 0.66 -29.82
N PRO A 154 2.28 0.25 -28.72
CA PRO A 154 1.63 -0.51 -27.66
C PRO A 154 0.70 0.40 -26.84
N ILE A 155 -0.46 0.76 -27.40
CA ILE A 155 -1.46 1.59 -26.71
C ILE A 155 -2.87 1.10 -27.09
N SER A 156 -3.24 -0.06 -26.54
CA SER A 156 -4.63 -0.30 -26.11
C SER A 156 -4.71 -0.77 -24.67
N THR A 157 -3.60 -0.65 -23.94
CA THR A 157 -3.56 -0.68 -22.48
C THR A 157 -3.49 0.77 -22.03
N LEU A 158 -4.50 1.25 -21.31
CA LEU A 158 -4.31 2.47 -20.54
C LEU A 158 -3.32 2.09 -19.43
N HIS A 159 -2.05 2.45 -19.61
CA HIS A 159 -1.01 2.14 -18.65
C HIS A 159 -1.11 3.15 -17.50
N MET A 160 -2.00 2.87 -16.54
CA MET A 160 -2.12 3.68 -15.35
C MET A 160 -0.97 3.29 -14.40
N SER A 161 0.12 4.05 -14.49
CA SER A 161 1.19 3.99 -13.52
C SER A 161 0.81 4.85 -12.33
N VAL A 162 0.53 4.24 -11.18
CA VAL A 162 0.49 5.00 -9.93
C VAL A 162 1.93 5.36 -9.58
N HIS A 163 2.31 6.61 -9.84
CA HIS A 163 3.63 7.13 -9.49
C HIS A 163 3.83 7.06 -7.97
N GLN A 164 5.05 6.73 -7.53
CA GLN A 164 5.38 6.69 -6.10
C GLN A 164 5.21 8.08 -5.47
N LYS A 165 5.00 8.15 -4.14
CA LYS A 165 4.82 9.42 -3.42
C LYS A 165 5.93 10.47 -3.72
N PRO A 166 7.23 10.12 -3.75
CA PRO A 166 8.27 11.09 -4.10
C PRO A 166 8.23 11.47 -5.59
N GLU A 167 8.06 10.48 -6.49
CA GLU A 167 8.02 10.71 -7.94
C GLU A 167 6.81 11.58 -8.34
N ALA A 168 5.65 11.35 -7.73
CA ALA A 168 4.44 12.13 -7.95
C ALA A 168 4.63 13.59 -7.51
N VAL A 169 5.24 13.82 -6.35
CA VAL A 169 5.59 15.17 -5.87
C VAL A 169 6.64 15.82 -6.79
N TRP A 170 7.66 15.07 -7.21
CA TRP A 170 8.69 15.55 -8.15
C TRP A 170 8.08 15.99 -9.48
N ARG A 171 7.13 15.21 -10.01
CA ARG A 171 6.38 15.53 -11.22
C ARG A 171 5.43 16.72 -11.02
N LEU A 172 4.74 16.79 -9.89
CA LEU A 172 3.82 17.88 -9.56
C LEU A 172 4.56 19.23 -9.49
N PHE A 173 5.78 19.22 -8.97
CA PHE A 173 6.66 20.39 -8.94
C PHE A 173 7.53 20.56 -10.19
N GLU A 174 7.30 19.74 -11.23
CA GLU A 174 8.04 19.78 -12.51
C GLU A 174 9.56 19.71 -12.37
N PHE A 175 10.06 19.07 -11.31
CA PHE A 175 11.49 18.90 -11.13
C PHE A 175 12.05 17.92 -12.18
N PRO A 176 13.27 18.19 -12.69
CA PRO A 176 13.94 17.25 -13.60
C PRO A 176 14.01 15.85 -12.99
N LEU A 177 13.48 14.87 -13.72
CA LEU A 177 13.64 13.45 -13.41
C LEU A 177 14.92 12.93 -14.05
N HIS A 178 15.32 11.71 -13.67
CA HIS A 178 16.44 11.03 -14.35
C HIS A 178 16.16 10.91 -15.84
N ASP A 179 17.12 11.30 -16.66
CA ASP A 179 17.13 11.01 -18.08
C ASP A 179 17.92 9.71 -18.31
N LYS A 180 17.47 8.88 -19.24
CA LYS A 180 18.17 7.64 -19.59
C LYS A 180 18.96 7.92 -20.86
N SER A 181 20.27 8.04 -20.73
CA SER A 181 21.17 8.24 -21.88
C SER A 181 21.22 7.04 -22.84
N HIS A 182 20.80 5.84 -22.39
CA HIS A 182 20.90 4.62 -23.18
C HIS A 182 19.61 3.77 -23.05
N SER A 183 19.27 3.10 -24.15
CA SER A 183 18.22 2.08 -24.19
C SER A 183 18.67 0.84 -23.41
N ILE A 184 17.93 0.50 -22.35
CA ILE A 184 18.17 -0.72 -21.58
C ILE A 184 17.41 -1.86 -22.26
N ILE A 185 18.12 -2.78 -22.90
CA ILE A 185 17.55 -4.01 -23.45
C ILE A 185 17.65 -5.10 -22.37
N ARG A 186 16.52 -5.69 -22.01
CA ARG A 186 16.51 -6.83 -21.08
C ARG A 186 16.89 -8.09 -21.87
N LEU A 187 18.11 -8.56 -21.68
CA LEU A 187 18.56 -9.82 -22.28
C LEU A 187 17.77 -10.99 -21.69
N ALA A 188 17.36 -11.94 -22.54
CA ALA A 188 16.74 -13.18 -22.10
C ALA A 188 17.80 -14.03 -21.39
N ILE A 189 17.62 -14.23 -20.07
CA ILE A 189 18.42 -15.19 -19.31
C ILE A 189 17.82 -16.57 -19.59
N HIS A 190 18.61 -17.45 -20.19
CA HIS A 190 18.23 -18.83 -20.47
C HIS A 190 19.31 -19.79 -19.95
N LEU A 191 18.91 -21.05 -19.72
CA LEU A 191 19.85 -22.13 -19.46
C LEU A 191 20.69 -22.44 -20.72
N PRO A 192 21.84 -23.15 -20.57
CA PRO A 192 22.59 -23.62 -21.73
C PRO A 192 21.68 -24.35 -22.72
N ASN A 193 21.77 -24.01 -24.00
CA ASN A 193 20.96 -24.55 -25.11
C ASN A 193 19.44 -24.26 -25.09
N MET A 194 18.97 -23.34 -24.24
CA MET A 194 17.55 -22.93 -24.19
C MET A 194 17.31 -21.50 -24.66
N LYS A 195 18.15 -21.00 -25.57
CA LYS A 195 17.97 -19.65 -26.12
C LYS A 195 16.75 -19.63 -27.05
N PRO A 196 15.73 -18.79 -26.78
CA PRO A 196 14.65 -18.61 -27.73
C PRO A 196 15.19 -17.93 -29.00
N VAL A 197 14.89 -18.52 -30.15
CA VAL A 197 15.19 -17.98 -31.48
C VAL A 197 13.87 -17.54 -32.12
N TYR A 198 13.85 -16.34 -32.68
CA TYR A 198 12.70 -15.80 -33.39
C TYR A 198 13.04 -15.72 -34.87
N PHE A 199 12.18 -16.27 -35.72
CA PHE A 199 12.32 -16.23 -37.18
C PHE A 199 11.01 -15.79 -37.83
N ALA A 200 11.09 -15.30 -39.06
CA ALA A 200 9.92 -15.08 -39.89
C ALA A 200 9.50 -16.41 -40.52
N GLU A 201 8.19 -16.67 -40.59
CA GLU A 201 7.62 -17.89 -41.18
C GLU A 201 8.18 -18.11 -42.59
N GLY A 202 8.83 -19.27 -42.83
CA GLY A 202 9.54 -19.60 -44.06
C GLY A 202 11.06 -19.42 -44.03
N ASN A 203 11.62 -18.80 -42.99
CA ASN A 203 13.06 -18.62 -42.79
C ASN A 203 13.57 -19.40 -41.55
N GLU A 204 12.95 -20.54 -41.23
CA GLU A 204 13.30 -21.37 -40.08
C GLU A 204 14.77 -21.81 -40.08
N LEU A 205 15.29 -22.12 -41.28
CA LEU A 205 16.63 -22.68 -41.48
C LEU A 205 17.75 -21.65 -41.28
N GLU A 206 17.53 -20.38 -41.64
CA GLU A 206 18.53 -19.31 -41.45
C GLU A 206 18.72 -18.94 -39.98
N ALA A 207 17.76 -19.29 -39.12
CA ALA A 207 17.77 -18.96 -37.71
C ALA A 207 18.45 -20.04 -36.83
N LEU A 208 18.83 -21.17 -37.43
CA LEU A 208 19.47 -22.31 -36.75
C LEU A 208 21.02 -22.29 -36.84
N ASP A 209 21.60 -21.37 -37.62
CA ASP A 209 23.05 -21.09 -37.67
C ASP A 209 23.47 -20.06 -36.60
#